data_AF-A0A947HGH8-F1
#
_entry.id   AF-A0A947HGH8-F1
#
_cell.length_a   1.000
_cell.length_b   1.000
_cell.length_c   1.000
_cell.angle_alpha   90.00
_cell.angle_beta   90.00
_cell.angle_gamma   90.00
#
_symmetry.space_group_name_H-M   'P 1'
#
loop_
_entity.id
_entity.type
_entity.pdbx_description
1 polymer ?
#
loop_
_entity_poly.entity_id
_entity_poly.type
_entity_poly.pdbx_seq_one_letter_code
_entity_poly.pdbx_strand_id
1 'polypeptide(L)'
;MKSQAGSTFIQHVSAEQAELWRQKAADLIGQARYKQAVQVLNQALSSGISLAEQIQFLGYRAYAHTLWRKPEAAIEDATRLLKLIQAEVSDLCFEDIDWAYEREQDTGYLSFLAAIYNLRGTLHRLQKNLPSAVEDLTLALFMSEDPYLQGLSLFQRGFCLLQLGECQEQALSDLSEAWQFCPTPLAELLGVPSPDISELRFDLHDKGLQIHWEESASRALSGSQFELRLKDLQAEFLAFSRIFSA
;
A
#
# COMPACT_ATOMS: atom_id res chain seq x y z
N MET A 1 38.71 -34.51 -18.07
CA MET A 1 38.80 -33.58 -16.92
C MET A 1 37.44 -33.55 -16.24
N LYS A 2 37.31 -34.14 -15.04
CA LYS A 2 36.05 -34.12 -14.26
C LYS A 2 36.03 -32.81 -13.47
N SER A 3 35.14 -31.89 -13.82
CA SER A 3 34.86 -30.69 -13.04
C SER A 3 34.30 -31.12 -11.68
N GLN A 4 35.05 -30.86 -10.61
CA GLN A 4 34.53 -30.97 -9.25
C GLN A 4 33.59 -29.77 -9.04
N ALA A 5 32.29 -30.02 -9.14
CA ALA A 5 31.28 -29.06 -8.70
C ALA A 5 31.44 -28.88 -7.18
N GLY A 6 32.13 -27.81 -6.79
CA GLY A 6 32.21 -27.40 -5.39
C GLY A 6 30.81 -27.11 -4.89
N SER A 7 30.33 -27.90 -3.94
CA SER A 7 29.12 -27.63 -3.18
C SER A 7 29.29 -26.29 -2.48
N THR A 8 28.71 -25.23 -3.05
CA THR A 8 28.62 -23.92 -2.39
C THR A 8 27.69 -24.08 -1.19
N PHE A 9 28.27 -24.33 -0.02
CA PHE A 9 27.51 -24.31 1.22
C PHE A 9 26.96 -22.89 1.39
N ILE A 10 25.65 -22.76 1.25
CA ILE A 10 24.95 -21.52 1.57
C ILE A 10 25.10 -21.36 3.08
N GLN A 11 25.94 -20.42 3.51
CA GLN A 11 26.00 -20.04 4.92
C GLN A 11 24.68 -19.36 5.25
N HIS A 12 23.87 -20.04 6.06
CA HIS A 12 22.67 -19.45 6.62
C HIS A 12 23.05 -18.32 7.57
N VAL A 13 22.40 -17.17 7.39
CA VAL A 13 22.51 -16.04 8.30
C VAL A 13 21.78 -16.36 9.60
N SER A 14 22.35 -15.95 10.74
CA SER A 14 21.67 -16.08 12.03
C SER A 14 20.51 -15.09 12.12
N ALA A 15 19.48 -15.45 12.89
CA ALA A 15 18.34 -14.56 13.14
C ALA A 15 18.78 -13.19 13.72
N GLU A 16 19.82 -13.17 14.57
CA GLU A 16 20.39 -11.94 15.12
C GLU A 16 20.98 -11.02 14.03
N GLN A 17 21.65 -11.61 13.04
CA GLN A 17 22.26 -10.85 11.95
C GLN A 17 21.20 -10.35 10.96
N ALA A 18 20.16 -11.13 10.70
CA ALA A 18 18.99 -10.69 9.94
C ALA A 18 18.29 -9.52 10.66
N GLU A 19 18.11 -9.61 11.97
CA GLU A 19 17.52 -8.53 12.76
C GLU A 19 18.35 -7.24 12.68
N LEU A 20 19.67 -7.36 12.83
CA LEU A 20 20.58 -6.21 12.71
C LEU A 20 20.46 -5.52 11.34
N TRP A 21 20.30 -6.28 10.26
CA TRP A 21 20.09 -5.71 8.93
C TRP A 21 18.73 -5.02 8.81
N ARG A 22 17.68 -5.60 9.39
CA ARG A 22 16.33 -5.04 9.40
C ARG A 22 16.30 -3.70 10.15
N GLN A 23 16.82 -3.66 11.38
CA GLN A 23 16.93 -2.42 12.16
C GLN A 23 17.73 -1.36 11.41
N LYS A 24 18.89 -1.73 10.85
CA LYS A 24 19.72 -0.80 10.07
C LYS A 24 18.98 -0.25 8.84
N ALA A 25 18.21 -1.09 8.14
CA ALA A 25 17.42 -0.64 7.01
C ALA A 25 16.30 0.33 7.45
N ALA A 26 15.60 0.03 8.54
CA ALA A 26 14.58 0.89 9.12
C ALA A 26 15.16 2.26 9.52
N ASP A 27 16.30 2.29 10.22
CA ASP A 27 16.99 3.54 10.60
C ASP A 27 17.37 4.37 9.37
N LEU A 28 17.88 3.72 8.32
CA LEU A 28 18.22 4.38 7.05
C LEU A 28 16.99 4.94 6.35
N ILE A 29 15.85 4.24 6.40
CA ILE A 29 14.57 4.74 5.85
C ILE A 29 14.10 5.98 6.63
N GLY A 30 14.13 5.93 7.97
CA GLY A 30 13.77 7.07 8.83
C GLY A 30 14.66 8.30 8.62
N GLN A 31 15.93 8.09 8.23
CA GLN A 31 16.87 9.16 7.86
C GLN A 31 16.75 9.61 6.39
N ALA A 32 15.75 9.14 5.65
CA ALA A 32 15.58 9.36 4.21
C ALA A 32 16.78 8.90 3.33
N ARG A 33 17.58 7.94 3.83
CA ARG A 33 18.74 7.35 3.13
C ARG A 33 18.34 6.10 2.34
N TYR A 34 17.27 6.21 1.54
CA TYR A 34 16.58 5.07 0.92
C TYR A 34 17.49 4.18 0.05
N LYS A 35 18.38 4.77 -0.74
CA LYS A 35 19.34 4.00 -1.57
C LYS A 35 20.20 3.06 -0.73
N GLN A 36 20.63 3.51 0.45
CA GLN A 36 21.48 2.71 1.33
C GLN A 36 20.66 1.66 2.08
N ALA A 37 19.42 1.97 2.45
CA ALA A 37 18.49 0.98 2.96
C ALA A 37 18.32 -0.17 1.96
N VAL A 38 18.03 0.15 0.69
CA VAL A 38 17.92 -0.84 -0.39
C VAL A 38 19.19 -1.69 -0.54
N GLN A 39 20.39 -1.10 -0.38
CA GLN A 39 21.65 -1.86 -0.43
C GLN A 39 21.75 -2.89 0.71
N VAL A 40 21.39 -2.51 1.94
CA VAL A 40 21.36 -3.43 3.10
C VAL A 40 20.35 -4.55 2.86
N LEU A 41 19.16 -4.22 2.36
CA LEU A 41 18.10 -5.18 2.08
C LEU A 41 18.48 -6.15 0.95
N ASN A 42 19.17 -5.68 -0.09
CA ASN A 42 19.71 -6.53 -1.15
C ASN A 42 20.74 -7.52 -0.62
N GLN A 43 21.64 -7.07 0.26
CA GLN A 43 22.61 -7.94 0.92
C GLN A 43 21.88 -9.04 1.71
N ALA A 44 20.88 -8.68 2.52
CA ALA A 44 20.11 -9.64 3.29
C ALA A 44 19.41 -10.69 2.42
N LEU A 45 18.70 -10.25 1.36
CA LEU A 45 17.99 -11.12 0.42
C LEU A 45 18.92 -12.07 -0.35
N SER A 46 20.22 -11.75 -0.45
CA SER A 46 21.22 -12.62 -1.07
C SER A 46 21.85 -13.64 -0.12
N SER A 47 21.55 -13.59 1.19
CA SER A 47 22.32 -14.25 2.24
C SER A 47 21.65 -15.49 2.88
N GLY A 48 20.96 -16.34 2.13
CA GLY A 48 20.46 -17.62 2.66
C GLY A 48 19.53 -17.50 3.89
N ILE A 49 18.69 -16.48 3.91
CA ILE A 49 17.71 -16.18 4.96
C ILE A 49 16.43 -17.04 4.84
N SER A 50 15.71 -17.20 5.94
CA SER A 50 14.44 -17.94 6.01
C SER A 50 13.33 -17.29 5.18
N LEU A 51 12.25 -18.03 4.90
CA LEU A 51 11.10 -17.50 4.16
C LEU A 51 10.45 -16.31 4.88
N ALA A 52 10.26 -16.40 6.19
CA ALA A 52 9.68 -15.33 6.99
C ALA A 52 10.51 -14.03 6.91
N GLU A 53 11.84 -14.16 6.97
CA GLU A 53 12.76 -13.03 6.78
C GLU A 53 12.69 -12.48 5.36
N GLN A 54 12.64 -13.34 4.32
CA GLN A 54 12.51 -12.89 2.93
C GLN A 54 11.26 -12.03 2.72
N ILE A 55 10.12 -12.44 3.27
CA ILE A 55 8.86 -11.70 3.21
C ILE A 55 9.05 -10.30 3.82
N GLN A 56 9.61 -10.21 5.02
CA GLN A 56 9.83 -8.93 5.69
C GLN A 56 10.81 -8.05 4.91
N PHE A 57 11.94 -8.59 4.45
CA PHE A 57 12.95 -7.83 3.72
C PHE A 57 12.43 -7.32 2.37
N LEU A 58 11.62 -8.11 1.65
CA LEU A 58 10.95 -7.65 0.43
C LEU A 58 9.96 -6.52 0.74
N GLY A 59 9.21 -6.64 1.84
CA GLY A 59 8.35 -5.58 2.34
C GLY A 59 9.09 -4.26 2.56
N TYR A 60 10.12 -4.26 3.40
CA TYR A 60 10.95 -3.08 3.64
C TYR A 60 11.57 -2.52 2.36
N ARG A 61 11.94 -3.39 1.39
CA ARG A 61 12.55 -2.95 0.14
C ARG A 61 11.54 -2.30 -0.80
N ALA A 62 10.33 -2.85 -0.90
CA ALA A 62 9.21 -2.22 -1.60
C ALA A 62 8.90 -0.84 -1.03
N TYR A 63 8.86 -0.72 0.30
CA TYR A 63 8.64 0.54 0.99
C TYR A 63 9.75 1.56 0.73
N ALA A 64 11.01 1.14 0.86
CA ALA A 64 12.16 1.99 0.56
C ALA A 64 12.18 2.44 -0.92
N HIS A 65 11.84 1.56 -1.86
CA HIS A 65 11.71 1.92 -3.28
C HIS A 65 10.60 2.92 -3.53
N THR A 66 9.46 2.79 -2.83
CA THR A 66 8.35 3.74 -2.91
C THR A 66 8.77 5.14 -2.48
N LEU A 67 9.38 5.26 -1.29
CA LEU A 67 9.90 6.53 -0.79
C LEU A 67 11.06 7.07 -1.64
N TRP A 68 11.84 6.18 -2.25
CA TRP A 68 12.88 6.54 -3.22
C TRP A 68 12.34 6.83 -4.62
N ARG A 69 11.01 6.88 -4.79
CA ARG A 69 10.36 7.24 -6.05
C ARG A 69 10.72 6.28 -7.20
N LYS A 70 10.75 4.98 -6.90
CA LYS A 70 11.01 3.86 -7.83
C LYS A 70 9.81 2.90 -7.85
N PRO A 71 8.64 3.33 -8.39
CA PRO A 71 7.41 2.55 -8.30
C PRO A 71 7.50 1.18 -8.99
N GLU A 72 8.24 1.05 -10.09
CA GLU A 72 8.40 -0.22 -10.80
C GLU A 72 9.08 -1.28 -9.91
N ALA A 73 10.18 -0.90 -9.25
CA ALA A 73 10.92 -1.79 -8.36
C ALA A 73 10.10 -2.13 -7.10
N ALA A 74 9.32 -1.17 -6.59
CA ALA A 74 8.44 -1.40 -5.46
C ALA A 74 7.30 -2.39 -5.79
N ILE A 75 6.70 -2.27 -6.98
CA ILE A 75 5.68 -3.21 -7.48
C ILE A 75 6.29 -4.61 -7.68
N GLU A 76 7.50 -4.69 -8.24
CA GLU A 76 8.21 -5.96 -8.41
C GLU A 76 8.41 -6.68 -7.06
N ASP A 77 8.84 -5.93 -6.03
CA ASP A 77 9.02 -6.46 -4.67
C ASP A 77 7.72 -6.91 -4.03
N ALA A 78 6.65 -6.10 -4.12
CA ALA A 78 5.34 -6.45 -3.60
C ALA A 78 4.76 -7.71 -4.29
N THR A 79 4.91 -7.80 -5.61
CA THR A 79 4.49 -8.98 -6.40
C THR A 79 5.31 -10.21 -6.05
N ARG A 80 6.64 -10.06 -5.90
CA ARG A 80 7.47 -11.20 -5.48
C ARG A 80 7.07 -11.71 -4.11
N LEU A 81 6.73 -10.81 -3.19
CA LEU A 81 6.26 -11.14 -1.86
C LEU A 81 4.94 -11.92 -1.91
N LEU A 82 3.93 -11.41 -2.62
CA LEU A 82 2.62 -12.07 -2.75
C LEU A 82 2.72 -13.46 -3.39
N LYS A 83 3.59 -13.63 -4.41
CA LYS A 83 3.91 -14.95 -4.97
C LYS A 83 4.54 -15.92 -3.98
N LEU A 84 5.45 -15.44 -3.12
CA LEU A 84 6.13 -16.30 -2.14
C LEU A 84 5.15 -16.91 -1.13
N ILE A 85 4.06 -16.22 -0.84
CA ILE A 85 3.03 -16.64 0.11
C ILE A 85 1.75 -17.16 -0.58
N GLN A 86 1.78 -17.37 -1.90
CA GLN A 86 0.67 -17.88 -2.70
C GLN A 86 -0.62 -17.06 -2.51
N ALA A 87 -0.46 -15.75 -2.42
CA ALA A 87 -1.57 -14.82 -2.23
C ALA A 87 -1.57 -13.79 -3.36
N GLU A 88 -1.40 -14.20 -4.62
CA GLU A 88 -1.66 -13.30 -5.75
C GLU A 88 -3.16 -13.16 -6.01
N VAL A 89 -3.58 -12.06 -6.63
CA VAL A 89 -5.00 -11.80 -6.97
C VAL A 89 -5.60 -12.98 -7.73
N SER A 90 -4.86 -13.49 -8.72
CA SER A 90 -5.28 -14.64 -9.51
C SER A 90 -5.50 -15.90 -8.67
N ASP A 91 -4.79 -16.06 -7.55
CA ASP A 91 -4.93 -17.24 -6.70
C ASP A 91 -6.16 -17.10 -5.81
N LEU A 92 -6.46 -15.88 -5.34
CA LEU A 92 -7.56 -15.59 -4.42
C LEU A 92 -8.93 -15.47 -5.13
N CYS A 93 -8.97 -14.99 -6.37
CA CYS A 93 -10.23 -14.75 -7.09
C CYS A 93 -10.99 -16.01 -7.53
N PHE A 94 -10.37 -17.21 -7.43
CA PHE A 94 -11.03 -18.47 -7.78
C PHE A 94 -11.62 -19.21 -6.58
N GLU A 95 -11.41 -18.70 -5.37
CA GLU A 95 -11.90 -19.33 -4.16
C GLU A 95 -13.05 -18.50 -3.57
N ASP A 96 -14.13 -19.16 -3.17
CA ASP A 96 -15.18 -18.56 -2.36
C ASP A 96 -14.65 -18.37 -0.93
N ILE A 97 -13.82 -17.33 -0.74
CA ILE A 97 -13.18 -17.03 0.55
C ILE A 97 -14.21 -16.33 1.46
N ASP A 98 -14.46 -16.92 2.63
CA ASP A 98 -15.21 -16.26 3.70
C ASP A 98 -14.30 -15.27 4.44
N TRP A 99 -14.18 -14.06 3.91
CA TRP A 99 -13.36 -13.01 4.50
C TRP A 99 -13.79 -12.60 5.91
N ALA A 100 -15.03 -12.89 6.34
CA ALA A 100 -15.44 -12.63 7.71
C ALA A 100 -14.80 -13.67 8.65
N TYR A 101 -14.87 -14.94 8.28
CA TYR A 101 -14.20 -16.02 9.02
C TYR A 101 -12.67 -15.83 9.05
N GLU A 102 -12.05 -15.55 7.90
CA GLU A 102 -10.59 -15.37 7.83
C GLU A 102 -10.11 -14.22 8.72
N ARG A 103 -10.86 -13.12 8.79
CA ARG A 103 -10.56 -12.00 9.70
C ARG A 103 -10.72 -12.36 11.16
N GLU A 104 -11.77 -13.10 11.54
CA GLU A 104 -11.96 -13.56 12.91
C GLU A 104 -10.80 -14.47 13.38
N GLN A 105 -10.17 -15.20 12.46
CA GLN A 105 -9.02 -16.05 12.75
C GLN A 105 -7.65 -15.35 12.55
N ASP A 106 -7.62 -14.07 12.15
CA ASP A 106 -6.38 -13.41 11.77
C ASP A 106 -5.45 -13.22 12.96
N THR A 107 -4.29 -13.87 12.92
CA THR A 107 -3.19 -13.65 13.87
C THR A 107 -2.23 -12.54 13.41
N GLY A 108 -2.70 -11.62 12.55
CA GLY A 108 -1.96 -10.47 11.99
C GLY A 108 -1.41 -10.68 10.58
N TYR A 109 -1.70 -11.81 9.93
CA TYR A 109 -1.29 -12.11 8.57
C TYR A 109 -2.12 -11.35 7.52
N LEU A 110 -3.45 -11.27 7.70
CA LEU A 110 -4.32 -10.51 6.79
C LEU A 110 -4.05 -9.02 6.88
N SER A 111 -3.81 -8.50 8.09
CA SER A 111 -3.41 -7.10 8.27
C SER A 111 -2.13 -6.75 7.50
N PHE A 112 -1.15 -7.67 7.50
CA PHE A 112 0.08 -7.53 6.73
C PHE A 112 -0.18 -7.56 5.22
N LEU A 113 -0.93 -8.56 4.75
CA LEU A 113 -1.34 -8.67 3.35
C LEU A 113 -2.09 -7.44 2.86
N ALA A 114 -3.05 -6.95 3.64
CA ALA A 114 -3.85 -5.78 3.33
C ALA A 114 -2.98 -4.56 3.03
N ALA A 115 -1.92 -4.35 3.82
CA ALA A 115 -1.00 -3.24 3.58
C ALA A 115 -0.09 -3.44 2.37
N ILE A 116 0.30 -4.68 2.05
CA ILE A 116 1.02 -4.99 0.80
C ILE A 116 0.14 -4.68 -0.41
N TYR A 117 -1.11 -5.12 -0.36
CA TYR A 117 -2.10 -4.84 -1.40
C TYR A 117 -2.38 -3.34 -1.53
N ASN A 118 -2.55 -2.62 -0.41
CA ASN A 118 -2.70 -1.17 -0.42
C ASN A 118 -1.47 -0.47 -1.03
N LEU A 119 -0.25 -0.91 -0.69
CA LEU A 119 0.98 -0.38 -1.24
C LEU A 119 1.03 -0.60 -2.77
N ARG A 120 0.82 -1.84 -3.23
CA ARG A 120 0.88 -2.19 -4.66
C ARG A 120 -0.22 -1.49 -5.45
N GLY A 121 -1.44 -1.43 -4.92
CA GLY A 121 -2.56 -0.71 -5.53
C GLY A 121 -2.30 0.79 -5.65
N THR A 122 -1.72 1.41 -4.63
CA THR A 122 -1.29 2.82 -4.67
C THR A 122 -0.23 3.06 -5.75
N LEU A 123 0.73 2.15 -5.90
CA LEU A 123 1.76 2.22 -6.93
C LEU A 123 1.20 2.01 -8.34
N HIS A 124 0.23 1.10 -8.52
CA HIS A 124 -0.49 0.94 -9.78
C HIS A 124 -1.28 2.19 -10.15
N ARG A 125 -1.95 2.83 -9.18
CA ARG A 125 -2.64 4.12 -9.37
C ARG A 125 -1.65 5.19 -9.85
N LEU A 126 -0.48 5.28 -9.21
CA LEU A 126 0.59 6.22 -9.59
C LEU A 126 1.07 5.99 -11.04
N GLN A 127 1.12 4.74 -11.49
CA GLN A 127 1.46 4.37 -12.87
C GLN A 127 0.29 4.46 -13.85
N LYS A 128 -0.88 4.94 -13.41
CA LYS A 128 -2.13 4.98 -14.19
C LYS A 128 -2.63 3.60 -14.64
N ASN A 129 -2.19 2.52 -13.99
CA ASN A 129 -2.77 1.19 -14.15
C ASN A 129 -3.98 1.05 -13.21
N LEU A 130 -5.04 1.78 -13.52
CA LEU A 130 -6.20 1.92 -12.64
C LEU A 130 -6.96 0.60 -12.37
N PRO A 131 -7.13 -0.32 -13.34
CA PRO A 131 -7.79 -1.60 -13.08
C PRO A 131 -7.07 -2.42 -12.01
N SER A 132 -5.76 -2.63 -12.16
CA SER A 132 -4.97 -3.37 -11.16
C SER A 132 -4.92 -2.65 -9.81
N ALA A 133 -4.97 -1.31 -9.81
CA ALA A 133 -5.08 -0.55 -8.57
C ALA A 133 -6.40 -0.85 -7.84
N VAL A 134 -7.54 -0.88 -8.55
CA VAL A 134 -8.86 -1.19 -7.98
C VAL A 134 -8.90 -2.61 -7.41
N GLU A 135 -8.34 -3.59 -8.13
CA GLU A 135 -8.26 -4.98 -7.67
C GLU A 135 -7.49 -5.09 -6.35
N ASP A 136 -6.26 -4.56 -6.32
CA ASP A 136 -5.41 -4.59 -5.13
C ASP A 136 -6.05 -3.86 -3.95
N LEU A 137 -6.60 -2.67 -4.17
CA LEU A 137 -7.24 -1.89 -3.10
C LEU A 137 -8.51 -2.54 -2.57
N THR A 138 -9.23 -3.29 -3.41
CA THR A 138 -10.39 -4.07 -3.00
C THR A 138 -10.00 -5.22 -2.10
N LEU A 139 -8.93 -5.95 -2.43
CA LEU A 139 -8.40 -7.00 -1.54
C LEU A 139 -7.89 -6.42 -0.22
N ALA A 140 -7.22 -5.27 -0.25
CA ALA A 140 -6.81 -4.57 0.97
C ALA A 140 -8.00 -4.27 1.90
N LEU A 141 -9.14 -3.87 1.33
CA LEU A 141 -10.37 -3.61 2.09
C LEU A 141 -11.00 -4.87 2.67
N PHE A 142 -11.00 -5.98 1.92
CA PHE A 142 -11.51 -7.25 2.45
C PHE A 142 -10.69 -7.80 3.61
N MET A 143 -9.38 -7.60 3.57
CA MET A 143 -8.43 -8.17 4.53
C MET A 143 -8.19 -7.30 5.79
N SER A 144 -8.54 -6.01 5.75
CA SER A 144 -8.21 -5.08 6.84
C SER A 144 -9.38 -4.88 7.81
N GLU A 145 -9.07 -4.82 9.11
CA GLU A 145 -9.93 -4.24 10.15
C GLU A 145 -9.39 -2.90 10.70
N ASP A 146 -8.19 -2.46 10.28
CA ASP A 146 -7.62 -1.18 10.72
C ASP A 146 -8.39 -0.04 10.05
N PRO A 147 -9.14 0.79 10.80
CA PRO A 147 -9.95 1.87 10.25
C PRO A 147 -9.12 2.81 9.37
N TYR A 148 -7.87 3.07 9.73
CA TYR A 148 -7.01 3.98 8.98
C TYR A 148 -6.62 3.41 7.60
N LEU A 149 -6.23 2.13 7.56
CA LEU A 149 -5.89 1.45 6.31
C LEU A 149 -7.13 1.29 5.42
N GLN A 150 -8.30 1.03 6.01
CA GLN A 150 -9.57 1.03 5.29
C GLN A 150 -9.85 2.41 4.68
N GLY A 151 -9.76 3.48 5.46
CA GLY A 151 -9.98 4.85 4.98
C GLY A 151 -9.05 5.24 3.84
N LEU A 152 -7.75 4.93 3.95
CA LEU A 152 -6.81 5.16 2.86
C LEU A 152 -7.15 4.32 1.61
N SER A 153 -7.49 3.03 1.78
CA SER A 153 -7.78 2.14 0.65
C SER A 153 -9.06 2.54 -0.09
N LEU A 154 -10.13 2.90 0.65
CA LEU A 154 -11.36 3.48 0.11
C LEU A 154 -11.06 4.78 -0.67
N PHE A 155 -10.27 5.68 -0.08
CA PHE A 155 -9.89 6.93 -0.73
C PHE A 155 -9.15 6.71 -2.05
N GLN A 156 -8.16 5.80 -2.07
CA GLN A 156 -7.46 5.47 -3.31
C GLN A 156 -8.42 4.87 -4.35
N ARG A 157 -9.26 3.91 -3.92
CA ARG A 157 -10.13 3.16 -4.83
C ARG A 157 -11.20 4.06 -5.44
N GLY A 158 -11.83 4.91 -4.62
CA GLY A 158 -12.79 5.91 -5.09
C GLY A 158 -12.20 6.79 -6.19
N PHE A 159 -10.97 7.30 -6.02
CA PHE A 159 -10.33 8.07 -7.08
C PHE A 159 -9.97 7.23 -8.32
N CYS A 160 -9.53 5.98 -8.18
CA CYS A 160 -9.31 5.10 -9.33
C CYS A 160 -10.61 4.88 -10.12
N LEU A 161 -11.72 4.62 -9.44
CA LEU A 161 -13.04 4.42 -10.06
C LEU A 161 -13.51 5.69 -10.79
N LEU A 162 -13.39 6.87 -10.15
CA LEU A 162 -13.69 8.14 -10.81
C LEU A 162 -12.84 8.39 -12.06
N GLN A 163 -11.56 8.00 -12.03
CA GLN A 163 -10.66 8.15 -13.19
C GLN A 163 -10.93 7.14 -14.31
N LEU A 164 -11.37 5.93 -13.98
CA LEU A 164 -11.86 4.95 -14.95
C LEU A 164 -13.18 5.42 -15.59
N GLY A 165 -13.96 6.24 -14.88
CA GLY A 165 -15.31 6.62 -15.29
C GLY A 165 -16.34 5.51 -15.07
N GLU A 166 -16.00 4.52 -14.24
CA GLU A 166 -16.82 3.35 -13.93
C GLU A 166 -17.31 3.42 -12.47
N CYS A 167 -18.47 2.82 -12.19
CA CYS A 167 -19.01 2.67 -10.83
C CYS A 167 -19.00 3.97 -10.00
N GLN A 168 -19.42 5.09 -10.60
CA GLN A 168 -19.34 6.42 -9.98
C GLN A 168 -20.04 6.50 -8.62
N GLU A 169 -21.19 5.82 -8.46
CA GLU A 169 -21.90 5.76 -7.18
C GLU A 169 -21.06 5.08 -6.09
N GLN A 170 -20.41 3.95 -6.41
CA GLN A 170 -19.49 3.27 -5.51
C GLN A 170 -18.29 4.16 -5.18
N ALA A 171 -17.78 4.89 -6.17
CA ALA A 171 -16.65 5.79 -5.98
C ALA A 171 -16.97 6.92 -4.99
N LEU A 172 -18.16 7.50 -5.08
CA LEU A 172 -18.63 8.53 -4.14
C LEU A 172 -18.88 7.94 -2.74
N SER A 173 -19.45 6.73 -2.65
CA SER A 173 -19.61 6.00 -1.38
C SER A 173 -18.26 5.77 -0.71
N ASP A 174 -17.27 5.26 -1.46
CA ASP A 174 -15.91 5.02 -0.96
C ASP A 174 -15.28 6.30 -0.40
N LEU A 175 -15.41 7.42 -1.10
CA LEU A 175 -14.86 8.70 -0.64
C LEU A 175 -15.56 9.21 0.62
N SER A 176 -16.88 9.08 0.71
CA SER A 176 -17.66 9.43 1.90
C SER A 176 -17.28 8.56 3.11
N GLU A 177 -17.17 7.25 2.92
CA GLU A 177 -16.75 6.32 3.97
C GLU A 177 -15.30 6.56 4.41
N ALA A 178 -14.39 6.83 3.46
CA ALA A 178 -13.01 7.15 3.74
C ALA A 178 -12.87 8.36 4.69
N TRP A 179 -13.69 9.39 4.49
CA TRP A 179 -13.73 10.57 5.36
C TRP A 179 -14.10 10.23 6.81
N GLN A 180 -15.03 9.28 7.01
CA GLN A 180 -15.44 8.85 8.36
C GLN A 180 -14.28 8.16 9.11
N PHE A 181 -13.40 7.48 8.37
CA PHE A 181 -12.29 6.74 8.96
C PHE A 181 -11.04 7.58 9.23
N CYS A 182 -10.68 8.50 8.31
CA CYS A 182 -9.45 9.28 8.44
C CYS A 182 -9.60 10.74 7.97
N PRO A 183 -10.44 11.55 8.64
CA PRO A 183 -10.76 12.90 8.18
C PRO A 183 -9.52 13.80 8.12
N THR A 184 -8.59 13.70 9.08
CA THR A 184 -7.42 14.60 9.14
C THR A 184 -6.47 14.44 7.95
N PRO A 185 -5.94 13.24 7.62
CA PRO A 185 -5.12 13.06 6.41
C PRO A 185 -5.86 13.43 5.13
N LEU A 186 -7.15 13.09 5.02
CA LEU A 186 -7.92 13.39 3.81
C LEU A 186 -8.19 14.88 3.66
N ALA A 187 -8.37 15.61 4.76
CA ALA A 187 -8.53 17.05 4.73
C ALA A 187 -7.32 17.75 4.11
N GLU A 188 -6.11 17.34 4.51
CA GLU A 188 -4.87 17.86 3.94
C GLU A 188 -4.76 17.56 2.44
N LEU A 189 -5.04 16.31 2.03
CA LEU A 189 -4.97 15.87 0.64
C LEU A 189 -5.98 16.56 -0.27
N LEU A 190 -7.22 16.69 0.21
CA LEU A 190 -8.30 17.38 -0.48
C LEU A 190 -8.14 18.90 -0.39
N GLY A 191 -7.25 19.38 0.48
CA GLY A 191 -7.06 20.77 0.85
C GLY A 191 -8.38 21.43 1.28
N VAL A 192 -9.09 20.76 2.18
CA VAL A 192 -10.24 21.28 2.91
C VAL A 192 -9.81 21.54 4.37
N PRO A 193 -10.50 22.43 5.11
CA PRO A 193 -10.18 22.68 6.53
C PRO A 193 -10.28 21.40 7.38
N SER A 194 -9.54 21.31 8.48
CA SER A 194 -9.60 20.22 9.49
C SER A 194 -9.66 20.83 10.90
N PRO A 195 -10.36 20.28 11.92
CA PRO A 195 -11.08 18.99 12.03
C PRO A 195 -12.59 19.09 12.43
N ASP A 196 -13.21 20.26 12.44
CA ASP A 196 -14.58 20.45 12.99
C ASP A 196 -15.72 20.18 11.97
N ILE A 197 -15.39 19.63 10.79
CA ILE A 197 -16.39 19.31 9.76
C ILE A 197 -17.06 17.98 10.11
N SER A 198 -18.34 18.05 10.48
CA SER A 198 -19.13 16.86 10.82
C SER A 198 -19.45 15.99 9.61
N GLU A 199 -19.54 16.57 8.42
CA GLU A 199 -19.92 15.86 7.21
C GLU A 199 -19.24 16.46 5.97
N LEU A 200 -18.71 15.58 5.13
CA LEU A 200 -18.16 15.93 3.83
C LEU A 200 -18.99 15.24 2.74
N ARG A 201 -19.59 16.02 1.84
CA ARG A 201 -20.40 15.49 0.73
C ARG A 201 -19.63 15.58 -0.57
N PHE A 202 -19.70 14.51 -1.35
CA PHE A 202 -19.08 14.39 -2.66
C PHE A 202 -20.14 14.32 -3.74
N ASP A 203 -20.11 15.25 -4.69
CA ASP A 203 -21.02 15.31 -5.82
C ASP A 203 -20.22 15.29 -7.13
N LEU A 204 -20.62 14.47 -8.11
CA LEU A 204 -19.97 14.44 -9.42
C LEU A 204 -20.76 15.28 -10.43
N HIS A 205 -20.08 16.22 -11.09
CA HIS A 205 -20.65 17.06 -12.14
C HIS A 205 -19.81 16.96 -13.42
N ASP A 206 -20.32 17.50 -14.53
CA ASP A 206 -19.63 17.53 -15.84
C ASP A 206 -18.19 18.10 -15.77
N LYS A 207 -17.90 18.92 -14.76
CA LYS A 207 -16.61 19.61 -14.57
C LYS A 207 -15.67 18.90 -13.58
N GLY A 208 -16.09 17.79 -12.97
CA GLY A 208 -15.31 17.03 -11.99
C GLY A 208 -16.05 16.81 -10.67
N LEU A 209 -15.27 16.49 -9.63
CA LEU A 209 -15.78 16.19 -8.29
C LEU A 209 -15.93 17.48 -7.49
N GLN A 210 -17.11 17.74 -6.95
CA GLN A 210 -17.38 18.82 -6.03
C GLN A 210 -17.42 18.27 -4.61
N ILE A 211 -16.69 18.94 -3.71
CA ILE A 211 -16.57 18.58 -2.31
C ILE A 211 -17.23 19.69 -1.51
N HIS A 212 -18.18 19.34 -0.64
CA HIS A 212 -18.92 20.26 0.21
C HIS A 212 -18.64 19.94 1.68
N TRP A 213 -18.44 20.97 2.50
CA TRP A 213 -18.22 20.81 3.95
C TRP A 213 -19.02 21.77 4.84
N GLU A 214 -19.71 22.73 4.25
CA GLU A 214 -20.70 23.61 4.89
C GLU A 214 -21.74 24.00 3.81
N GLU A 215 -22.87 24.62 4.20
CA GLU A 215 -23.95 24.98 3.26
C GLU A 215 -23.48 25.85 2.07
N SER A 216 -22.42 26.65 2.25
CA SER A 216 -21.89 27.55 1.23
C SER A 216 -20.44 27.28 0.83
N ALA A 217 -19.74 26.38 1.53
CA ALA A 217 -18.34 26.10 1.28
C ALA A 217 -18.18 24.85 0.42
N SER A 218 -17.55 25.03 -0.74
CA SER A 218 -17.23 23.91 -1.63
C SER A 218 -15.94 24.11 -2.41
N ARG A 219 -15.38 23.01 -2.89
CA ARG A 219 -14.20 22.97 -3.74
C ARG A 219 -14.45 22.02 -4.90
N ALA A 220 -14.16 22.48 -6.12
CA ALA A 220 -14.15 21.63 -7.29
C ALA A 220 -12.74 21.04 -7.51
N LEU A 221 -12.69 19.74 -7.76
CA LEU A 221 -11.52 19.03 -8.24
C LEU A 221 -11.76 18.60 -9.69
N SER A 222 -10.92 19.11 -10.58
CA SER A 222 -10.85 18.65 -11.97
C SER A 222 -10.24 17.24 -12.05
N GLY A 223 -10.47 16.52 -13.16
CA GLY A 223 -9.92 15.16 -13.35
C GLY A 223 -8.39 15.07 -13.19
N SER A 224 -7.65 16.12 -13.55
CA SER A 224 -6.18 16.18 -13.36
C SER A 224 -5.74 16.24 -11.90
N GLN A 225 -6.65 16.61 -10.99
CA GLN A 225 -6.44 16.64 -9.55
C GLN A 225 -6.80 15.29 -8.90
N PHE A 226 -7.43 14.36 -9.63
CA PHE A 226 -7.59 12.98 -9.18
C PHE A 226 -6.28 12.20 -9.32
N GLU A 227 -5.36 12.68 -10.16
CA GLU A 227 -4.09 12.00 -10.42
C GLU A 227 -3.19 12.07 -9.20
N LEU A 228 -2.92 10.90 -8.61
CA LEU A 228 -1.86 10.74 -7.62
C LEU A 228 -0.51 10.98 -8.29
N ARG A 229 0.26 11.94 -7.81
CA ARG A 229 1.60 12.20 -8.33
C ARG A 229 2.64 11.74 -7.34
N LEU A 230 3.83 11.47 -7.87
CA LEU A 230 4.98 10.98 -7.11
C LEU A 230 5.42 11.92 -5.98
N LYS A 231 5.14 13.22 -6.13
CA LYS A 231 5.44 14.23 -5.10
C LYS A 231 4.44 14.24 -3.94
N ASP A 232 3.26 13.65 -4.16
CA ASP A 232 2.17 13.61 -3.18
C ASP A 232 2.29 12.36 -2.28
N LEU A 233 3.16 11.39 -2.66
CA LEU A 233 3.48 10.23 -1.83
C LEU A 233 4.29 10.65 -0.61
N GLN A 234 3.66 10.55 0.55
CA GLN A 234 4.27 10.69 1.87
C GLN A 234 4.24 9.34 2.60
N ALA A 235 5.02 9.19 3.66
CA ALA A 235 5.12 7.93 4.41
C ALA A 235 3.78 7.54 5.06
N GLU A 236 3.05 8.56 5.51
CA GLU A 236 1.72 8.52 6.12
C GLU A 236 0.67 8.00 5.12
N PHE A 237 0.89 8.24 3.83
CA PHE A 237 0.02 7.76 2.76
C PHE A 237 0.19 6.26 2.49
N LEU A 238 1.19 5.64 3.11
CA LEU A 238 1.51 4.23 2.98
C LEU A 238 1.22 3.59 4.34
N ALA A 239 0.09 2.89 4.44
CA ALA A 239 -0.28 2.12 5.64
C ALA A 239 0.84 1.16 6.09
N PHE A 240 1.65 0.73 5.12
CA PHE A 240 2.84 -0.07 5.31
C PHE A 240 3.83 0.50 6.34
N SER A 241 3.93 1.83 6.48
CA SER A 241 4.79 2.47 7.49
C SER A 241 4.45 2.06 8.93
N ARG A 242 3.17 1.77 9.20
CA ARG A 242 2.66 1.44 10.54
C ARG A 242 2.99 0.01 10.95
N ILE A 243 3.08 -0.91 10.00
CA ILE A 243 3.38 -2.33 10.26
C ILE A 243 4.79 -2.51 10.82
N PHE A 244 5.75 -1.71 10.35
CA PHE A 244 7.16 -1.86 10.72
C PHE A 244 7.62 -0.92 11.82
N SER A 245 6.71 -0.09 12.33
CA SER A 245 6.97 0.84 13.43
C SER A 245 6.48 0.29 14.79
N ALA A 246 5.77 -0.85 14.78
CA ALA A 246 5.33 -1.59 15.96
C ALA A 246 6.34 -2.70 16.30
#